data_AF-K2GTQ4-F1
#
_entry.id   AF-K2GTQ4-F1
#
_cell.length_a   1.000
_cell.length_b   1.000
_cell.length_c   1.000
_cell.angle_alpha   90.00
_cell.angle_beta   90.00
_cell.angle_gamma   90.00
#
_symmetry.space_group_name_H-M   'P 1'
#
loop_
_entity.id
_entity.type
_entity.pdbx_description
1 polymer ?
#
loop_
_entity_poly.entity_id
_entity_poly.type
_entity_poly.pdbx_seq_one_letter_code
_entity_poly.pdbx_strand_id
1 'polypeptide(L)'
;MGDQETFKALNKKCFKEQAIWMLNALWPTHKDTVAEEIWKFAQMFSEFEIENHENGCDLDELNMHRVFEKLGNQKTVQEMRSQLKQAGVENFKKVGMLHFLTYYYGMDWHKVANAPQGDNTAELDKAQKLLDEVSKQLEECQKKAEESKKSAEAAAEKATASKKSAEAAAARQKEAQAAEEEVTKALNEVKAQEQAKEDKRKALQKKIETAGLVAKNAAIQELAKLDSEDDLPLRRAKTTLEAAQRKVAKALKIATEAKEKADNDATVAQESQKKADEAAKEAEQAVESTQKKMEEAEAYLAEQKAAAGGSGQGTMWWIQRELDEKKKYMPMRKGGVAKH
;
A
#
# COMPACT_ATOMS: atom_id res chain seq x y z
N MET A 1 -35.15 10.21 -39.81
CA MET A 1 -34.50 8.91 -39.59
C MET A 1 -35.61 7.92 -39.38
N GLY A 2 -35.68 6.85 -40.17
CA GLY A 2 -36.71 5.81 -39.99
C GLY A 2 -36.42 4.94 -38.76
N ASP A 3 -37.43 4.26 -38.21
CA ASP A 3 -37.29 3.39 -37.03
C ASP A 3 -36.11 2.41 -37.16
N GLN A 4 -35.93 1.83 -38.35
CA GLN A 4 -34.86 0.88 -38.64
C GLN A 4 -33.47 1.52 -38.54
N GLU A 5 -33.30 2.75 -39.04
CA GLU A 5 -32.04 3.49 -38.95
C GLU A 5 -31.76 3.86 -37.49
N THR A 6 -32.79 4.33 -36.77
CA THR A 6 -32.71 4.63 -35.34
C THR A 6 -32.27 3.41 -34.55
N PHE A 7 -32.93 2.26 -34.75
CA PHE A 7 -32.61 1.02 -34.05
C PHE A 7 -31.19 0.51 -34.36
N LYS A 8 -30.75 0.63 -35.62
CA LYS A 8 -29.36 0.33 -36.02
C LYS A 8 -28.36 1.24 -35.30
N ALA A 9 -28.65 2.54 -35.20
CA ALA A 9 -27.80 3.49 -34.49
C ALA A 9 -27.72 3.19 -32.99
N LEU A 10 -28.84 2.80 -32.37
CA LEU A 10 -28.87 2.40 -30.96
C LEU A 10 -28.02 1.15 -30.69
N ASN A 11 -28.04 0.17 -31.57
CA ASN A 11 -27.19 -1.02 -31.48
C ASN A 11 -25.68 -0.73 -31.69
N LYS A 12 -25.30 0.51 -32.03
CA LYS A 12 -23.90 0.96 -32.11
C LYS A 12 -23.43 1.75 -30.89
N LYS A 13 -24.32 2.01 -29.94
CA LYS A 13 -23.97 2.51 -28.61
C LYS A 13 -23.26 1.43 -27.79
N CYS A 14 -22.56 1.78 -26.71
CA CYS A 14 -21.95 0.74 -25.88
C CYS A 14 -23.01 -0.11 -25.17
N PHE A 15 -22.63 -1.29 -24.65
CA PHE A 15 -23.59 -2.17 -23.97
C PHE A 15 -24.31 -1.46 -22.81
N LYS A 16 -23.62 -0.65 -22.01
CA LYS A 16 -24.25 0.16 -20.96
C LYS A 16 -25.38 1.03 -21.50
N GLU A 17 -25.12 1.79 -22.55
CA GLU A 17 -26.12 2.67 -23.15
C GLU A 17 -27.29 1.90 -23.78
N GLN A 18 -27.03 0.74 -24.40
CA GLN A 18 -28.08 -0.14 -24.91
C GLN A 18 -28.96 -0.71 -23.79
N ALA A 19 -28.35 -1.10 -22.67
CA ALA A 19 -29.06 -1.58 -21.49
C ALA A 19 -29.94 -0.49 -20.87
N ILE A 20 -29.41 0.73 -20.70
CA ILE A 20 -30.16 1.89 -20.20
C ILE A 20 -31.35 2.18 -21.13
N TRP A 21 -31.13 2.16 -22.44
CA TRP A 21 -32.20 2.38 -23.42
C TRP A 21 -33.34 1.38 -23.28
N MET A 22 -32.99 0.08 -23.20
CA MET A 22 -33.97 -0.98 -22.98
C MET A 22 -34.66 -0.85 -21.63
N LEU A 23 -33.92 -0.52 -20.57
CA LEU A 23 -34.47 -0.37 -19.23
C LEU A 23 -35.50 0.75 -19.18
N ASN A 24 -35.22 1.90 -19.83
CA ASN A 24 -36.20 2.98 -19.98
C ASN A 24 -37.42 2.53 -20.80
N ALA A 25 -37.23 1.72 -21.85
CA ALA A 25 -38.33 1.19 -22.65
C ALA A 25 -39.24 0.23 -21.87
N LEU A 26 -38.69 -0.55 -20.95
CA LEU A 26 -39.43 -1.50 -20.11
C LEU A 26 -40.00 -0.87 -18.85
N TRP A 27 -39.48 0.30 -18.44
CA TRP A 27 -39.83 0.95 -17.18
C TRP A 27 -41.33 1.17 -16.94
N PRO A 28 -42.14 1.59 -17.94
CA PRO A 28 -43.58 1.78 -17.73
C PRO A 28 -44.32 0.51 -17.31
N THR A 29 -43.84 -0.66 -17.75
CA THR A 29 -44.49 -1.95 -17.51
C THR A 29 -43.85 -2.70 -16.35
N HIS A 30 -42.52 -2.71 -16.28
CA HIS A 30 -41.75 -3.56 -15.37
C HIS A 30 -41.10 -2.79 -14.22
N LYS A 31 -40.99 -1.45 -14.31
CA LYS A 31 -40.27 -0.63 -13.32
C LYS A 31 -38.86 -1.22 -13.06
N ASP A 32 -38.47 -1.33 -11.79
CA ASP A 32 -37.18 -1.83 -11.34
C ASP A 32 -37.06 -3.36 -11.32
N THR A 33 -38.12 -4.13 -11.57
CA THR A 33 -38.10 -5.60 -11.37
C THR A 33 -37.16 -6.33 -12.31
N VAL A 34 -36.85 -5.75 -13.47
CA VAL A 34 -35.93 -6.31 -14.48
C VAL A 34 -34.57 -5.62 -14.49
N ALA A 35 -34.39 -4.57 -13.69
CA ALA A 35 -33.23 -3.69 -13.80
C ALA A 35 -31.91 -4.40 -13.46
N GLU A 36 -31.89 -5.20 -12.39
CA GLU A 36 -30.71 -5.98 -12.01
C GLU A 36 -30.37 -7.08 -13.03
N GLU A 37 -31.37 -7.61 -13.73
CA GLU A 37 -31.15 -8.58 -14.80
C GLU A 37 -30.52 -7.91 -16.03
N ILE A 38 -31.04 -6.74 -16.43
CA ILE A 38 -30.48 -5.95 -17.53
C ILE A 38 -29.05 -5.50 -17.22
N TRP A 39 -28.78 -5.11 -15.97
CA TRP A 39 -27.43 -4.83 -15.49
C TRP A 39 -26.50 -6.03 -15.69
N LYS A 40 -26.92 -7.23 -15.27
CA LYS A 40 -26.14 -8.46 -15.44
C LYS A 40 -25.94 -8.83 -16.91
N PHE A 41 -26.91 -8.55 -17.78
CA PHE A 41 -26.73 -8.72 -19.23
C PHE A 41 -25.64 -7.81 -19.77
N ALA A 42 -25.63 -6.52 -19.41
CA ALA A 42 -24.56 -5.62 -19.88
C ALA A 42 -23.17 -6.09 -19.43
N GLN A 43 -23.04 -6.59 -18.19
CA GLN A 43 -21.79 -7.18 -17.70
C GLN A 43 -21.41 -8.43 -18.49
N MET A 44 -22.37 -9.34 -18.72
CA MET A 44 -22.15 -10.57 -19.48
C MET A 44 -21.72 -10.30 -20.93
N PHE A 45 -22.37 -9.34 -21.59
CA PHE A 45 -22.00 -8.94 -22.95
C PHE A 45 -20.61 -8.32 -22.99
N SER A 46 -20.27 -7.48 -22.01
CA SER A 46 -18.93 -6.89 -21.88
C SER A 46 -17.84 -7.94 -21.64
N GLU A 47 -18.16 -9.02 -20.92
CA GLU A 47 -17.25 -10.15 -20.68
C GLU A 47 -16.99 -10.96 -21.96
N PHE A 48 -18.02 -11.15 -22.79
CA PHE A 48 -17.91 -11.93 -24.03
C PHE A 48 -17.41 -11.13 -25.23
N GLU A 49 -17.42 -9.80 -25.15
CA GLU A 49 -16.76 -8.96 -26.14
C GLU A 49 -15.25 -8.94 -25.85
N ILE A 50 -14.47 -9.37 -26.83
CA ILE A 50 -13.04 -9.69 -26.67
C ILE A 50 -12.09 -8.54 -27.04
N GLU A 51 -12.59 -7.46 -27.64
CA GLU A 51 -11.77 -6.36 -28.17
C GLU A 51 -11.88 -5.09 -27.32
N ASN A 52 -13.10 -4.62 -27.10
CA ASN A 52 -13.44 -3.36 -26.47
C ASN A 52 -14.14 -3.55 -25.10
N HIS A 53 -14.52 -4.77 -24.74
CA HIS A 53 -15.15 -5.13 -23.47
C HIS A 53 -16.35 -4.25 -23.13
N GLU A 54 -16.28 -3.49 -22.04
CA GLU A 54 -17.31 -2.55 -21.57
C GLU A 54 -17.63 -1.41 -22.55
N ASN A 55 -16.70 -1.10 -23.46
CA ASN A 55 -16.90 -0.14 -24.56
C ASN A 55 -17.38 -0.82 -25.86
N GLY A 56 -17.59 -2.13 -25.84
CA GLY A 56 -18.16 -2.89 -26.95
C GLY A 56 -19.61 -2.54 -27.24
N CYS A 57 -20.05 -2.81 -28.47
CA CYS A 57 -21.43 -2.54 -28.92
C CYS A 57 -22.14 -3.76 -29.50
N ASP A 58 -21.41 -4.80 -29.90
CA ASP A 58 -21.96 -6.00 -30.52
C ASP A 58 -21.08 -7.23 -30.26
N LEU A 59 -21.71 -8.41 -30.36
CA LEU A 59 -21.02 -9.70 -30.31
C LEU A 59 -21.08 -10.36 -31.68
N ASP A 60 -20.06 -11.14 -32.00
CA ASP A 60 -20.15 -12.07 -33.13
C ASP A 60 -21.13 -13.21 -32.84
N GLU A 61 -21.45 -13.99 -33.86
CA GLU A 61 -22.42 -15.08 -33.77
C GLU A 61 -22.04 -16.16 -32.74
N LEU A 62 -20.75 -16.44 -32.57
CA LEU A 62 -20.27 -17.45 -31.62
C LEU A 62 -20.44 -16.97 -30.18
N ASN A 63 -20.07 -15.72 -29.91
CA ASN A 63 -20.20 -15.13 -28.58
C ASN A 63 -21.67 -14.84 -28.24
N MET A 64 -22.50 -14.50 -29.21
CA MET A 64 -23.96 -14.48 -29.02
C MET A 64 -24.52 -15.85 -28.64
N HIS A 65 -24.05 -16.91 -29.28
CA HIS A 65 -24.48 -18.27 -28.94
C HIS A 65 -24.08 -18.65 -27.51
N ARG A 66 -22.87 -18.28 -27.08
CA ARG A 66 -22.41 -18.45 -25.68
C ARG A 66 -23.27 -17.69 -24.66
N VAL A 67 -23.81 -16.52 -25.00
CA VAL A 67 -24.78 -15.82 -24.15
C VAL A 67 -26.00 -16.72 -23.90
N PHE A 68 -26.59 -17.31 -24.95
CA PHE A 68 -27.73 -18.21 -24.80
C PHE A 68 -27.41 -19.46 -23.97
N GLU A 69 -26.21 -20.02 -24.11
CA GLU A 69 -25.73 -21.14 -23.29
C GLU A 69 -25.61 -20.76 -21.81
N LYS A 70 -25.00 -19.60 -21.50
CA LYS A 70 -24.83 -19.12 -20.11
C LYS A 70 -26.17 -18.86 -19.41
N LEU A 71 -27.23 -18.59 -20.18
CA LEU A 71 -28.59 -18.41 -19.67
C LEU A 71 -29.37 -19.73 -19.52
N GLY A 72 -28.75 -20.89 -19.78
CA GLY A 72 -29.42 -22.18 -19.74
C GLY A 72 -30.47 -22.35 -20.85
N ASN A 73 -30.44 -21.48 -21.87
CA ASN A 73 -31.35 -21.51 -23.01
C ASN A 73 -30.59 -21.92 -24.27
N GLN A 74 -29.93 -23.08 -24.19
CA GLN A 74 -29.12 -23.58 -25.30
C GLN A 74 -29.98 -23.78 -26.53
N LYS A 75 -29.56 -23.14 -27.63
CA LYS A 75 -30.25 -23.19 -28.92
C LYS A 75 -29.32 -23.71 -29.98
N THR A 76 -29.85 -24.31 -31.03
CA THR A 76 -29.09 -24.45 -32.26
C THR A 76 -28.85 -23.07 -32.88
N VAL A 77 -27.78 -22.92 -33.66
CA VAL A 77 -27.49 -21.67 -34.38
C VAL A 77 -28.66 -21.25 -35.28
N GLN A 78 -29.37 -22.21 -35.88
CA GLN A 78 -30.53 -21.95 -36.72
C GLN A 78 -31.72 -21.37 -35.93
N GLU A 79 -31.99 -21.90 -34.75
CA GLU A 79 -33.05 -21.38 -33.87
C GLU A 79 -32.73 -19.97 -33.38
N MET A 80 -31.48 -19.74 -32.93
CA MET A 80 -31.02 -18.41 -32.51
C MET A 80 -31.19 -17.39 -33.64
N ARG A 81 -30.78 -17.73 -34.88
CA ARG A 81 -30.97 -16.87 -36.05
C ARG A 81 -32.44 -16.54 -36.32
N SER A 82 -33.31 -17.54 -36.27
CA SER A 82 -34.74 -17.34 -36.55
C SER A 82 -35.36 -16.37 -35.54
N GLN A 83 -35.00 -16.49 -34.27
CA GLN A 83 -35.50 -15.65 -33.19
C GLN A 83 -34.96 -14.22 -33.23
N LEU A 84 -33.65 -14.05 -33.42
CA LEU A 84 -33.04 -12.73 -33.52
C LEU A 84 -33.49 -11.97 -34.79
N LYS A 85 -33.85 -12.67 -35.88
CA LYS A 85 -34.51 -12.04 -37.04
C LYS A 85 -35.84 -11.39 -36.67
N GLN A 86 -36.62 -12.00 -35.78
CA GLN A 86 -37.87 -11.41 -35.29
C GLN A 86 -37.63 -10.13 -34.47
N ALA A 87 -36.47 -10.02 -33.81
CA ALA A 87 -36.02 -8.81 -33.13
C ALA A 87 -35.27 -7.83 -34.06
N GLY A 88 -35.40 -7.96 -35.38
CA GLY A 88 -34.87 -7.01 -36.36
C GLY A 88 -33.41 -7.21 -36.79
N VAL A 89 -32.78 -8.34 -36.46
CA VAL A 89 -31.41 -8.64 -36.93
C VAL A 89 -31.41 -9.03 -38.40
N GLU A 90 -30.75 -8.23 -39.23
CA GLU A 90 -30.56 -8.50 -40.66
C GLU A 90 -29.21 -9.17 -40.98
N ASN A 91 -28.19 -8.91 -40.15
CA ASN A 91 -26.83 -9.41 -40.33
C ASN A 91 -26.31 -10.03 -39.03
N PHE A 92 -25.94 -11.30 -39.09
CA PHE A 92 -25.49 -12.10 -37.95
C PHE A 92 -23.99 -12.03 -37.67
N LYS A 93 -23.21 -11.33 -38.51
CA LYS A 93 -21.77 -11.17 -38.27
C LYS A 93 -21.48 -10.44 -36.96
N LYS A 94 -22.32 -9.47 -36.62
CA LYS A 94 -22.25 -8.65 -35.40
C LYS A 94 -23.67 -8.31 -34.97
N VAL A 95 -24.03 -8.71 -33.75
CA VAL A 95 -25.37 -8.52 -33.19
C VAL A 95 -25.24 -7.66 -31.94
N GLY A 96 -25.90 -6.50 -31.96
CA GLY A 96 -25.97 -5.63 -30.78
C GLY A 96 -26.81 -6.23 -29.67
N MET A 97 -26.50 -5.87 -28.42
CA MET A 97 -27.22 -6.37 -27.25
C MET A 97 -28.69 -5.96 -27.27
N LEU A 98 -29.04 -4.81 -27.84
CA LEU A 98 -30.42 -4.34 -27.89
C LEU A 98 -31.32 -5.27 -28.71
N HIS A 99 -30.80 -5.88 -29.78
CA HIS A 99 -31.51 -6.95 -30.50
C HIS A 99 -31.80 -8.15 -29.60
N PHE A 100 -30.79 -8.60 -28.84
CA PHE A 100 -30.95 -9.70 -27.88
C PHE A 100 -32.00 -9.38 -26.81
N LEU A 101 -31.91 -8.20 -26.19
CA LEU A 101 -32.84 -7.79 -25.13
C LEU A 101 -34.27 -7.64 -25.68
N THR A 102 -34.41 -7.12 -26.90
CA THR A 102 -35.72 -6.98 -27.56
C THR A 102 -36.37 -8.35 -27.75
N TYR A 103 -35.60 -9.34 -28.22
CA TYR A 103 -36.06 -10.73 -28.28
C TYR A 103 -36.37 -11.30 -26.88
N TYR A 104 -35.46 -11.12 -25.92
CA TYR A 104 -35.54 -11.74 -24.59
C TYR A 104 -36.79 -11.30 -23.82
N TYR A 105 -37.13 -10.00 -23.88
CA TYR A 105 -38.33 -9.44 -23.24
C TYR A 105 -39.57 -9.46 -24.15
N GLY A 106 -39.48 -10.03 -25.36
CA GLY A 106 -40.61 -10.13 -26.29
C GLY A 106 -41.13 -8.76 -26.77
N MET A 107 -40.26 -7.78 -26.89
CA MET A 107 -40.60 -6.40 -27.27
C MET A 107 -40.68 -6.24 -28.79
N ASP A 108 -41.51 -5.29 -29.24
CA ASP A 108 -41.49 -4.83 -30.63
C ASP A 108 -40.34 -3.86 -30.83
N TRP A 109 -39.42 -4.17 -31.73
CA TRP A 109 -38.23 -3.37 -31.97
C TRP A 109 -38.55 -1.94 -32.44
N HIS A 110 -39.68 -1.70 -33.12
CA HIS A 110 -40.11 -0.34 -33.48
C HIS A 110 -40.51 0.47 -32.25
N LYS A 111 -41.17 -0.18 -31.27
CA LYS A 111 -41.51 0.46 -30.00
C LYS A 111 -40.27 0.73 -29.16
N VAL A 112 -39.30 -0.19 -29.15
CA VAL A 112 -38.02 0.02 -28.48
C VAL A 112 -37.27 1.19 -29.11
N ALA A 113 -37.21 1.26 -30.45
CA ALA A 113 -36.53 2.35 -31.16
C ALA A 113 -37.10 3.75 -30.84
N ASN A 114 -38.39 3.83 -30.52
CA ASN A 114 -39.11 5.06 -30.22
C ASN A 114 -39.46 5.23 -28.73
N ALA A 115 -38.85 4.42 -27.85
CA ALA A 115 -39.17 4.44 -26.43
C ALA A 115 -38.76 5.78 -25.77
N PRO A 116 -39.61 6.36 -24.90
CA PRO A 116 -39.29 7.61 -24.21
C PRO A 116 -38.07 7.44 -23.29
N GLN A 117 -37.07 8.30 -23.44
CA GLN A 117 -35.82 8.23 -22.67
C GLN A 117 -35.74 9.22 -21.50
N GLY A 118 -36.80 9.99 -21.25
CA GLY A 118 -36.84 11.03 -20.22
C GLY A 118 -36.58 12.41 -20.79
N ASP A 119 -37.38 13.38 -20.33
CA ASP A 119 -37.23 14.80 -20.69
C ASP A 119 -36.41 15.57 -19.62
N ASN A 120 -36.06 14.89 -18.53
CA ASN A 120 -35.28 15.39 -17.38
C ASN A 120 -33.76 15.35 -17.65
N THR A 121 -33.35 15.79 -18.84
CA THR A 121 -31.96 15.70 -19.30
C THR A 121 -31.01 16.48 -18.40
N ALA A 122 -31.42 17.63 -17.87
CA ALA A 122 -30.60 18.42 -16.94
C ALA A 122 -30.33 17.68 -15.62
N GLU A 123 -31.33 16.99 -15.09
CA GLU A 123 -31.23 16.22 -13.85
C GLU A 123 -30.36 14.97 -14.03
N LEU A 124 -30.55 14.26 -15.15
CA LEU A 124 -29.73 13.11 -15.53
C LEU A 124 -28.27 13.51 -15.73
N ASP A 125 -28.01 14.63 -16.41
CA ASP A 125 -26.66 15.16 -16.61
C ASP A 125 -26.01 15.53 -15.27
N LYS A 126 -26.77 16.11 -14.34
CA LYS A 126 -26.26 16.41 -13.00
C LYS A 126 -25.98 15.14 -12.19
N ALA A 127 -26.85 14.14 -12.26
CA ALA A 127 -26.63 12.85 -11.61
C ALA A 127 -25.39 12.14 -12.15
N GLN A 128 -25.20 12.15 -13.48
CA GLN A 128 -24.01 11.58 -14.12
C GLN A 128 -22.74 12.33 -13.70
N LYS A 129 -22.77 13.68 -13.66
CA LYS A 129 -21.63 14.48 -13.18
C LYS A 129 -21.26 14.15 -11.74
N LEU A 130 -22.24 14.00 -10.85
CA LEU A 130 -21.99 13.62 -9.46
C LEU A 130 -21.33 12.22 -9.38
N LEU A 131 -21.78 11.27 -10.19
CA LEU A 131 -21.17 9.95 -10.28
C LEU A 131 -19.72 10.02 -10.81
N ASP A 132 -19.46 10.83 -11.83
CA ASP A 132 -18.12 11.02 -12.40
C ASP A 132 -17.17 11.66 -11.36
N GLU A 133 -17.66 12.63 -10.60
CA GLU A 133 -16.91 13.24 -9.50
C GLU A 133 -16.61 12.24 -8.38
N VAL A 134 -17.59 11.42 -7.98
CA VAL A 134 -17.39 10.34 -7.01
C VAL A 134 -16.35 9.35 -7.53
N SER A 135 -16.42 8.99 -8.82
CA SER A 135 -15.48 8.07 -9.46
C SER A 135 -14.05 8.58 -9.36
N LYS A 136 -13.84 9.85 -9.73
CA LYS A 136 -12.54 10.50 -9.65
C LYS A 136 -12.02 10.56 -8.22
N GLN A 137 -12.87 10.92 -7.25
CA GLN A 137 -12.47 10.95 -5.85
C GLN A 137 -12.20 9.58 -5.26
N LEU A 138 -12.89 8.54 -5.72
CA LEU A 138 -12.64 7.17 -5.30
C LEU A 138 -11.26 6.70 -5.79
N GLU A 139 -10.89 7.00 -7.04
CA GLU A 139 -9.56 6.71 -7.57
C GLU A 139 -8.46 7.44 -6.78
N GLU A 140 -8.65 8.73 -6.48
CA GLU A 140 -7.72 9.51 -5.64
C GLU A 140 -7.63 8.93 -4.22
N CYS A 141 -8.77 8.53 -3.65
CA CYS A 141 -8.83 7.88 -2.33
C CYS A 141 -8.09 6.54 -2.32
N GLN A 142 -8.25 5.72 -3.36
CA GLN A 142 -7.54 4.44 -3.49
C GLN A 142 -6.03 4.65 -3.61
N LYS A 143 -5.58 5.63 -4.40
CA LYS A 143 -4.15 6.00 -4.50
C LYS A 143 -3.58 6.39 -3.15
N LYS A 144 -4.26 7.27 -2.41
CA LYS A 144 -3.82 7.69 -1.06
C LYS A 144 -3.82 6.54 -0.05
N ALA A 145 -4.78 5.64 -0.12
CA ALA A 145 -4.79 4.44 0.72
C ALA A 145 -3.59 3.52 0.43
N GLU A 146 -3.23 3.35 -0.85
CA GLU A 146 -2.05 2.57 -1.25
C GLU A 146 -0.74 3.25 -0.80
N GLU A 147 -0.63 4.57 -0.95
CA GLU A 147 0.51 5.36 -0.48
C GLU A 147 0.67 5.30 1.05
N SER A 148 -0.43 5.39 1.79
CA SER A 148 -0.44 5.22 3.24
C SER A 148 0.08 3.83 3.65
N LYS A 149 -0.39 2.77 2.97
CA LYS A 149 0.10 1.41 3.22
C LYS A 149 1.61 1.27 2.96
N LYS A 150 2.09 1.74 1.80
CA LYS A 150 3.52 1.70 1.44
C LYS A 150 4.38 2.47 2.45
N SER A 151 3.89 3.62 2.90
CA SER A 151 4.60 4.47 3.87
C SER A 151 4.66 3.82 5.25
N ALA A 152 3.58 3.16 5.68
CA ALA A 152 3.55 2.41 6.94
C ALA A 152 4.49 1.20 6.93
N GLU A 153 4.54 0.44 5.83
CA GLU A 153 5.47 -0.67 5.64
C GLU A 153 6.93 -0.18 5.72
N ALA A 154 7.26 0.91 5.00
CA ALA A 154 8.57 1.52 5.06
C ALA A 154 8.95 1.99 6.48
N ALA A 155 8.03 2.64 7.20
CA ALA A 155 8.25 3.07 8.58
C ALA A 155 8.53 1.88 9.52
N ALA A 156 7.79 0.79 9.39
CA ALA A 156 8.00 -0.43 10.17
C ALA A 156 9.38 -1.07 9.92
N GLU A 157 9.83 -1.09 8.66
CA GLU A 157 11.17 -1.56 8.29
C GLU A 157 12.27 -0.68 8.91
N LYS A 158 12.14 0.65 8.82
CA LYS A 158 13.11 1.58 9.41
C LYS A 158 13.14 1.51 10.93
N ALA A 159 11.97 1.37 11.58
CA ALA A 159 11.89 1.18 13.03
C ALA A 159 12.58 -0.12 13.47
N THR A 160 12.40 -1.21 12.70
CA THR A 160 13.07 -2.50 12.97
C THR A 160 14.59 -2.37 12.80
N ALA A 161 15.05 -1.68 11.76
CA ALA A 161 16.47 -1.43 11.53
C ALA A 161 17.11 -0.59 12.65
N SER A 162 16.43 0.48 13.06
CA SER A 162 16.85 1.36 14.17
C SER A 162 16.95 0.59 15.49
N LYS A 163 15.97 -0.26 15.80
CA LYS A 163 16.03 -1.10 17.01
C LYS A 163 17.24 -2.03 17.00
N LYS A 164 17.49 -2.72 15.87
CA LYS A 164 18.65 -3.62 15.73
C LYS A 164 19.98 -2.88 15.85
N SER A 165 20.12 -1.70 15.26
CA SER A 165 21.36 -0.92 15.36
C SER A 165 21.58 -0.35 16.76
N ALA A 166 20.52 0.09 17.44
CA ALA A 166 20.58 0.54 18.83
C ALA A 166 21.02 -0.59 19.79
N GLU A 167 20.44 -1.79 19.65
CA GLU A 167 20.82 -2.97 20.44
C GLU A 167 22.30 -3.35 20.20
N ALA A 168 22.74 -3.36 18.95
CA ALA A 168 24.13 -3.66 18.59
C ALA A 168 25.12 -2.60 19.11
N ALA A 169 24.76 -1.31 19.05
CA ALA A 169 25.57 -0.22 19.57
C ALA A 169 25.70 -0.31 21.10
N ALA A 170 24.60 -0.55 21.81
CA ALA A 170 24.60 -0.70 23.26
C ALA A 170 25.46 -1.89 23.73
N ALA A 171 25.36 -3.03 23.03
CA ALA A 171 26.18 -4.21 23.32
C ALA A 171 27.68 -3.91 23.15
N ARG A 172 28.08 -3.33 22.00
CA ARG A 172 29.47 -2.99 21.72
C ARG A 172 30.04 -1.95 22.67
N GLN A 173 29.24 -0.95 23.03
CA GLN A 173 29.66 0.08 23.97
C GLN A 173 29.91 -0.52 25.35
N LYS A 174 29.01 -1.38 25.84
CA LYS A 174 29.18 -2.07 27.12
C LYS A 174 30.42 -2.96 27.13
N GLU A 175 30.65 -3.73 26.08
CA GLU A 175 31.83 -4.60 25.94
C GLU A 175 33.14 -3.78 25.90
N ALA A 176 33.17 -2.70 25.11
CA ALA A 176 34.37 -1.88 24.96
C ALA A 176 34.72 -1.13 26.26
N GLN A 177 33.72 -0.60 26.97
CA GLN A 177 33.92 0.08 28.27
C GLN A 177 34.41 -0.89 29.34
N ALA A 178 33.83 -2.09 29.44
CA ALA A 178 34.28 -3.10 30.40
C ALA A 178 35.74 -3.52 30.15
N ALA A 179 36.10 -3.74 28.88
CA ALA A 179 37.47 -4.05 28.50
C ALA A 179 38.45 -2.90 28.77
N GLU A 180 38.00 -1.64 28.64
CA GLU A 180 38.81 -0.46 28.91
C GLU A 180 39.12 -0.33 30.39
N GLU A 181 38.11 -0.49 31.23
CA GLU A 181 38.25 -0.43 32.68
C GLU A 181 39.21 -1.51 33.19
N GLU A 182 39.04 -2.75 32.72
CA GLU A 182 39.88 -3.89 33.10
C GLU A 182 41.35 -3.68 32.69
N VAL A 183 41.60 -3.35 31.41
CA VAL A 183 42.97 -3.17 30.90
C VAL A 183 43.64 -1.95 31.51
N THR A 184 42.90 -0.85 31.71
CA THR A 184 43.45 0.37 32.31
C THR A 184 43.83 0.13 33.77
N LYS A 185 42.99 -0.58 34.53
CA LYS A 185 43.29 -0.95 35.91
C LYS A 185 44.54 -1.83 36.00
N ALA A 186 44.61 -2.89 35.19
CA ALA A 186 45.76 -3.79 35.16
C ALA A 186 47.06 -3.07 34.74
N LEU A 187 46.99 -2.19 33.73
CA LEU A 187 48.14 -1.42 33.28
C LEU A 187 48.65 -0.44 34.34
N ASN A 188 47.73 0.23 35.05
CA ASN A 188 48.08 1.14 36.14
C ASN A 188 48.72 0.39 37.32
N GLU A 189 48.25 -0.82 37.62
CA GLU A 189 48.84 -1.67 38.66
C GLU A 189 50.28 -2.09 38.30
N VAL A 190 50.52 -2.56 37.07
CA VAL A 190 51.88 -2.92 36.63
C VAL A 190 52.81 -1.70 36.60
N LYS A 191 52.32 -0.53 36.15
CA LYS A 191 53.10 0.72 36.19
C LYS A 191 53.44 1.15 37.62
N ALA A 192 52.53 0.98 38.56
CA ALA A 192 52.79 1.27 39.98
C ALA A 192 53.83 0.31 40.57
N GLN A 193 53.79 -0.98 40.19
CA GLN A 193 54.81 -1.96 40.59
C GLN A 193 56.20 -1.62 40.03
N GLU A 194 56.30 -1.21 38.75
CA GLU A 194 57.56 -0.72 38.16
C GLU A 194 58.07 0.53 38.90
N GLN A 195 57.21 1.51 39.16
CA GLN A 195 57.59 2.74 39.86
C GLN A 195 58.08 2.46 41.28
N ALA A 196 57.38 1.57 42.02
CA ALA A 196 57.79 1.20 43.36
C ALA A 196 59.16 0.49 43.39
N LYS A 197 59.49 -0.31 42.37
CA LYS A 197 60.83 -0.89 42.21
C LYS A 197 61.88 0.19 41.90
N GLU A 198 61.59 1.12 40.99
CA GLU A 198 62.51 2.23 40.69
C GLU A 198 62.75 3.15 41.89
N ASP A 199 61.71 3.48 42.65
CA ASP A 199 61.81 4.34 43.84
C ASP A 199 62.66 3.66 44.93
N LYS A 200 62.49 2.34 45.12
CA LYS A 200 63.37 1.55 46.00
C LYS A 200 64.82 1.59 45.53
N ARG A 201 65.08 1.42 44.23
CA ARG A 201 66.43 1.51 43.65
C ARG A 201 67.07 2.87 43.92
N LYS A 202 66.35 3.98 43.66
CA LYS A 202 66.81 5.35 43.92
C LYS A 202 67.06 5.60 45.40
N ALA A 203 66.19 5.12 46.28
CA ALA A 203 66.36 5.25 47.72
C ALA A 203 67.60 4.50 48.25
N LEU A 204 67.86 3.29 47.74
CA LEU A 204 69.05 2.51 48.07
C LEU A 204 70.33 3.20 47.55
N GLN A 205 70.34 3.72 46.31
CA GLN A 205 71.46 4.50 45.78
C GLN A 205 71.78 5.72 46.67
N LYS A 206 70.76 6.51 47.02
CA LYS A 206 70.94 7.66 47.92
C LYS A 206 71.50 7.26 49.29
N LYS A 207 71.08 6.12 49.84
CA LYS A 207 71.62 5.59 51.10
C LYS A 207 73.09 5.17 50.96
N ILE A 208 73.51 4.61 49.83
CA ILE A 208 74.90 4.23 49.57
C ILE A 208 75.83 5.45 49.56
N GLU A 209 75.35 6.59 49.08
CA GLU A 209 76.10 7.86 49.02
C GLU A 209 76.21 8.57 50.37
N THR A 210 75.22 8.40 51.26
CA THR A 210 75.06 9.25 52.46
C THR A 210 75.27 8.53 53.79
N ALA A 211 75.22 7.20 53.84
CA ALA A 211 75.25 6.42 55.09
C ALA A 211 76.65 5.93 55.51
N GLY A 212 76.80 5.60 56.80
CA GLY A 212 78.03 5.01 57.36
C GLY A 212 78.31 3.57 56.88
N LEU A 213 79.54 3.08 57.11
CA LEU A 213 80.11 1.88 56.49
C LEU A 213 79.19 0.63 56.51
N VAL A 214 78.56 0.35 57.66
CA VAL A 214 77.68 -0.82 57.84
C VAL A 214 76.37 -0.67 57.06
N ALA A 215 75.72 0.50 57.14
CA ALA A 215 74.48 0.80 56.43
C ALA A 215 74.69 0.89 54.91
N LYS A 216 75.86 1.36 54.48
CA LYS A 216 76.29 1.36 53.07
C LYS A 216 76.42 -0.06 52.53
N ASN A 217 77.12 -0.96 53.26
CA ASN A 217 77.26 -2.35 52.84
C ASN A 217 75.93 -3.09 52.77
N ALA A 218 75.01 -2.83 53.72
CA ALA A 218 73.66 -3.37 53.69
C ALA A 218 72.85 -2.88 52.46
N ALA A 219 72.92 -1.57 52.15
CA ALA A 219 72.26 -0.99 50.98
C ALA A 219 72.85 -1.52 49.65
N ILE A 220 74.16 -1.78 49.59
CA ILE A 220 74.81 -2.43 48.43
C ILE A 220 74.28 -3.85 48.23
N GLN A 221 74.15 -4.63 49.32
CA GLN A 221 73.61 -6.00 49.23
C GLN A 221 72.13 -6.03 48.82
N GLU A 222 71.29 -5.15 49.38
CA GLU A 222 69.89 -5.05 48.97
C GLU A 222 69.73 -4.57 47.53
N LEU A 223 70.56 -3.62 47.08
CA LEU A 223 70.55 -3.16 45.69
C LEU A 223 71.01 -4.28 44.74
N ALA A 224 72.04 -5.05 45.09
CA ALA A 224 72.47 -6.20 44.30
C ALA A 224 71.39 -7.30 44.24
N LYS A 225 70.60 -7.47 45.31
CA LYS A 225 69.44 -8.39 45.33
C LYS A 225 68.30 -7.89 44.44
N LEU A 226 68.00 -6.60 44.49
CA LEU A 226 67.00 -5.97 43.63
C LEU A 226 67.42 -6.00 42.15
N ASP A 227 68.71 -5.86 41.87
CA ASP A 227 69.28 -5.89 40.51
C ASP A 227 69.40 -7.31 39.94
N SER A 228 69.40 -8.32 40.81
CA SER A 228 69.36 -9.74 40.40
C SER A 228 67.94 -10.30 40.29
N GLU A 229 66.92 -9.58 40.77
CA GLU A 229 65.53 -9.90 40.45
C GLU A 229 65.26 -9.63 38.96
N ASP A 230 64.70 -10.62 38.28
CA ASP A 230 64.36 -10.50 36.86
C ASP A 230 63.20 -9.50 36.66
N ASP A 231 63.49 -8.36 36.03
CA ASP A 231 62.49 -7.35 35.66
C ASP A 231 61.79 -7.65 34.32
N LEU A 232 62.27 -8.66 33.57
CA LEU A 232 61.71 -9.06 32.29
C LEU A 232 60.22 -9.45 32.37
N PRO A 233 59.72 -10.14 33.42
CA PRO A 233 58.30 -10.44 33.58
C PRO A 233 57.42 -9.18 33.68
N LEU A 234 57.85 -8.16 34.44
CA LEU A 234 57.11 -6.91 34.60
C LEU A 234 57.09 -6.10 33.30
N ARG A 235 58.24 -5.98 32.62
CA ARG A 235 58.34 -5.29 31.33
C ARG A 235 57.47 -5.98 30.27
N ARG A 236 57.49 -7.31 30.21
CA ARG A 236 56.61 -8.09 29.33
C ARG A 236 55.14 -7.84 29.64
N ALA A 237 54.74 -7.91 30.92
CA ALA A 237 53.37 -7.64 31.35
C ALA A 237 52.90 -6.24 30.92
N LYS A 238 53.73 -5.21 31.12
CA LYS A 238 53.46 -3.84 30.68
C LYS A 238 53.30 -3.75 29.17
N THR A 239 54.24 -4.28 28.39
CA THR A 239 54.14 -4.26 26.91
C THR A 239 52.88 -4.99 26.43
N THR A 240 52.53 -6.12 27.05
CA THR A 240 51.30 -6.85 26.74
C THR A 240 50.05 -6.02 27.06
N LEU A 241 50.01 -5.34 28.21
CA LEU A 241 48.88 -4.51 28.62
C LEU A 241 48.78 -3.21 27.79
N GLU A 242 49.90 -2.60 27.39
CA GLU A 242 49.90 -1.47 26.44
C GLU A 242 49.38 -1.89 25.06
N ALA A 243 49.74 -3.08 24.60
CA ALA A 243 49.17 -3.65 23.38
C ALA A 243 47.67 -3.94 23.53
N ALA A 244 47.24 -4.45 24.69
CA ALA A 244 45.82 -4.64 25.01
C ALA A 244 45.06 -3.30 25.03
N GLN A 245 45.65 -2.24 25.59
CA GLN A 245 45.06 -0.91 25.64
C GLN A 245 44.82 -0.34 24.23
N ARG A 246 45.76 -0.55 23.31
CA ARG A 246 45.56 -0.18 21.89
C ARG A 246 44.42 -0.96 21.22
N LYS A 247 44.25 -2.23 21.56
CA LYS A 247 43.13 -3.05 21.05
C LYS A 247 41.79 -2.53 21.58
N VAL A 248 41.73 -2.17 22.86
CA VAL A 248 40.52 -1.60 23.45
C VAL A 248 40.20 -0.21 22.88
N ALA A 249 41.19 0.66 22.68
CA ALA A 249 40.99 1.94 22.01
C ALA A 249 40.37 1.77 20.61
N LYS A 250 40.77 0.73 19.87
CA LYS A 250 40.15 0.38 18.59
C LYS A 250 38.70 -0.11 18.77
N ALA A 251 38.42 -0.91 19.80
CA ALA A 251 37.07 -1.38 20.11
C ALA A 251 36.13 -0.22 20.47
N LEU A 252 36.61 0.76 21.25
CA LEU A 252 35.86 1.98 21.56
C LEU A 252 35.54 2.80 20.32
N LYS A 253 36.50 2.94 19.39
CA LYS A 253 36.26 3.60 18.11
C LYS A 253 35.16 2.90 17.29
N ILE A 254 35.18 1.57 17.26
CA ILE A 254 34.12 0.79 16.58
C ILE A 254 32.77 0.96 17.31
N ALA A 255 32.77 1.05 18.64
CA ALA A 255 31.57 1.30 19.42
C ALA A 255 31.00 2.71 19.18
N THR A 256 31.84 3.74 19.06
CA THR A 256 31.40 5.10 18.71
C THR A 256 30.83 5.15 17.29
N GLU A 257 31.48 4.53 16.31
CA GLU A 257 30.95 4.43 14.93
C GLU A 257 29.61 3.67 14.89
N ALA A 258 29.46 2.63 15.72
CA ALA A 258 28.19 1.90 15.84
C ALA A 258 27.08 2.75 16.46
N LYS A 259 27.42 3.61 17.44
CA LYS A 259 26.48 4.55 18.04
C LYS A 259 26.03 5.63 17.05
N GLU A 260 26.96 6.24 16.33
CA GLU A 260 26.64 7.21 15.26
C GLU A 260 25.71 6.60 14.21
N LYS A 261 25.96 5.34 13.82
CA LYS A 261 25.05 4.61 12.93
C LYS A 261 23.66 4.42 13.56
N ALA A 262 23.58 4.06 14.84
CA ALA A 262 22.30 3.89 15.52
C ALA A 262 21.52 5.22 15.60
N ASP A 263 22.18 6.34 15.88
CA ASP A 263 21.58 7.67 15.94
C ASP A 263 21.06 8.11 14.55
N ASN A 264 21.82 7.82 13.48
CA ASN A 264 21.37 8.05 12.10
C ASN A 264 20.16 7.18 11.74
N ASP A 265 20.22 5.88 12.04
CA ASP A 265 19.10 4.95 11.78
C ASP A 265 17.84 5.36 12.56
N ALA A 266 17.99 5.88 13.79
CA ALA A 266 16.89 6.43 14.59
C ALA A 266 16.28 7.69 13.97
N THR A 267 17.11 8.59 13.45
CA THR A 267 16.63 9.80 12.74
C THR A 267 15.84 9.41 11.49
N VAL A 268 16.37 8.49 10.68
CA VAL A 268 15.68 7.97 9.48
C VAL A 268 14.37 7.28 9.84
N ALA A 269 14.32 6.52 10.95
CA ALA A 269 13.09 5.89 11.42
C ALA A 269 12.03 6.94 11.83
N GLN A 270 12.43 8.00 12.55
CA GLN A 270 11.53 9.08 12.92
C GLN A 270 10.98 9.84 11.71
N GLU A 271 11.82 10.15 10.73
CA GLU A 271 11.38 10.81 9.49
C GLU A 271 10.43 9.91 8.69
N SER A 272 10.72 8.60 8.61
CA SER A 272 9.84 7.65 7.95
C SER A 272 8.50 7.51 8.67
N GLN A 273 8.48 7.55 10.00
CA GLN A 273 7.24 7.53 10.78
C GLN A 273 6.39 8.78 10.52
N LYS A 274 7.00 9.97 10.51
CA LYS A 274 6.29 11.22 10.18
C LYS A 274 5.62 11.16 8.81
N LYS A 275 6.33 10.65 7.80
CA LYS A 275 5.76 10.46 6.45
C LYS A 275 4.59 9.46 6.44
N ALA A 276 4.69 8.38 7.22
CA ALA A 276 3.59 7.43 7.37
C ALA A 276 2.37 8.05 8.04
N ASP A 277 2.57 8.86 9.09
CA ASP A 277 1.49 9.55 9.81
C ASP A 277 0.81 10.61 8.91
N GLU A 278 1.59 11.36 8.13
CA GLU A 278 1.08 12.32 7.13
C GLU A 278 0.25 11.61 6.04
N ALA A 279 0.78 10.54 5.45
CA ALA A 279 0.08 9.76 4.43
C ALA A 279 -1.21 9.11 4.97
N ALA A 280 -1.19 8.63 6.22
CA ALA A 280 -2.39 8.11 6.89
C ALA A 280 -3.46 9.19 7.05
N LYS A 281 -3.06 10.39 7.50
CA LYS A 281 -3.98 11.53 7.64
C LYS A 281 -4.58 11.95 6.30
N GLU A 282 -3.79 12.00 5.23
CA GLU A 282 -4.27 12.33 3.89
C GLU A 282 -5.24 11.28 3.34
N ALA A 283 -4.98 10.00 3.60
CA ALA A 283 -5.89 8.92 3.24
C ALA A 283 -7.21 9.01 4.01
N GLU A 284 -7.19 9.26 5.32
CA GLU A 284 -8.39 9.45 6.14
C GLU A 284 -9.24 10.64 5.65
N GLN A 285 -8.59 11.78 5.35
CA GLN A 285 -9.28 12.95 4.80
C GLN A 285 -9.89 12.66 3.42
N ALA A 286 -9.20 11.91 2.58
CA ALA A 286 -9.72 11.51 1.29
C ALA A 286 -10.96 10.62 1.45
N VAL A 287 -10.92 9.60 2.32
CA VAL A 287 -12.08 8.74 2.63
C VAL A 287 -13.26 9.58 3.10
N GLU A 288 -13.06 10.51 4.04
CA GLU A 288 -14.14 11.36 4.53
C GLU A 288 -14.72 12.25 3.41
N SER A 289 -13.87 12.84 2.57
CA SER A 289 -14.31 13.68 1.47
C SER A 289 -15.11 12.90 0.41
N THR A 290 -14.65 11.70 0.06
CA THR A 290 -15.32 10.82 -0.91
C THR A 290 -16.64 10.30 -0.35
N GLN A 291 -16.70 9.98 0.95
CA GLN A 291 -17.94 9.60 1.62
C GLN A 291 -18.99 10.72 1.53
N LYS A 292 -18.61 11.97 1.83
CA LYS A 292 -19.54 13.12 1.71
C LYS A 292 -20.07 13.29 0.29
N LYS A 293 -19.23 13.13 -0.73
CA LYS A 293 -19.70 13.20 -2.13
C LYS A 293 -20.60 12.04 -2.52
N MET A 294 -20.36 10.84 -2.00
CA MET A 294 -21.28 9.72 -2.20
C MET A 294 -22.63 9.98 -1.54
N GLU A 295 -22.65 10.52 -0.32
CA GLU A 295 -23.90 10.90 0.36
C GLU A 295 -24.65 12.00 -0.41
N GLU A 296 -23.95 13.00 -0.97
CA GLU A 296 -24.54 14.03 -1.85
C GLU A 296 -25.16 13.43 -3.12
N ALA A 297 -24.43 12.53 -3.79
CA ALA A 297 -24.92 11.84 -4.98
C ALA A 297 -26.14 10.95 -4.67
N GLU A 298 -26.11 10.19 -3.57
CA GLU A 298 -27.24 9.37 -3.11
C GLU A 298 -28.47 10.24 -2.80
N ALA A 299 -28.29 11.35 -2.09
CA ALA A 299 -29.37 12.27 -1.76
C ALA A 299 -30.00 12.90 -3.01
N TYR A 300 -29.17 13.34 -3.96
CA TYR A 300 -29.64 13.90 -5.22
C TYR A 300 -30.44 12.86 -6.03
N LEU A 301 -29.92 11.63 -6.15
CA LEU A 301 -30.60 10.54 -6.84
C LEU A 301 -31.95 10.18 -6.19
N ALA A 302 -32.02 10.16 -4.86
CA ALA A 302 -33.25 9.90 -4.12
C ALA A 302 -34.31 10.98 -4.35
N GLU A 303 -33.92 12.26 -4.32
CA GLU A 303 -34.79 13.39 -4.62
C GLU A 303 -35.36 13.32 -6.04
N GLN A 304 -34.49 13.09 -7.03
CA GLN A 304 -34.90 13.01 -8.43
C GLN A 304 -35.80 11.80 -8.70
N LYS A 305 -35.55 10.65 -8.07
CA LYS A 305 -36.43 9.48 -8.15
C LYS A 305 -37.83 9.77 -7.61
N ALA A 306 -37.94 10.52 -6.52
CA ALA A 306 -39.22 10.91 -5.92
C ALA A 306 -39.98 11.95 -6.76
N ALA A 307 -39.28 12.84 -7.47
CA ALA A 307 -39.86 13.89 -8.28
C ALA A 307 -40.30 13.45 -9.69
N ALA A 308 -39.70 12.39 -10.26
CA ALA A 308 -39.85 12.07 -11.68
C ALA A 308 -41.08 11.19 -12.03
N GLY A 309 -41.82 11.61 -13.06
CA GLY A 309 -43.06 10.98 -13.58
C GLY A 309 -42.88 9.81 -14.57
N GLY A 310 -41.92 8.92 -14.33
CA GLY A 310 -41.83 7.61 -15.00
C GLY A 310 -40.86 7.49 -16.19
N SER A 311 -40.60 8.55 -16.97
CA SER A 311 -39.59 8.54 -18.04
C SER A 311 -38.18 8.89 -17.48
N GLY A 312 -37.12 8.28 -18.02
CA GLY A 312 -35.73 8.48 -17.56
C GLY A 312 -35.35 7.77 -16.24
N GLN A 313 -36.30 7.06 -15.63
CA GLN A 313 -36.09 6.35 -14.36
C GLN A 313 -35.15 5.14 -14.46
N GLY A 314 -35.06 4.50 -15.63
CA GLY A 314 -34.07 3.45 -15.88
C GLY A 314 -32.64 3.98 -15.84
N THR A 315 -32.40 5.16 -16.44
CA THR A 315 -31.12 5.86 -16.34
C THR A 315 -30.79 6.19 -14.87
N MET A 316 -31.75 6.71 -14.10
CA MET A 316 -31.57 7.00 -12.67
C MET A 316 -31.27 5.76 -11.83
N TRP A 317 -31.91 4.63 -12.14
CA TRP A 317 -31.60 3.37 -11.50
C TRP A 317 -30.16 2.94 -11.82
N TRP A 318 -29.72 3.08 -13.06
CA TRP A 318 -28.36 2.72 -13.48
C TRP A 318 -27.30 3.52 -12.76
N ILE A 319 -27.46 4.85 -12.69
CA ILE A 319 -26.51 5.73 -11.99
C ILE A 319 -26.44 5.36 -10.51
N GLN A 320 -27.57 5.09 -9.86
CA GLN A 320 -27.59 4.60 -8.48
C GLN A 320 -26.83 3.27 -8.34
N ARG A 321 -27.06 2.34 -9.27
CA ARG A 321 -26.41 1.02 -9.21
C ARG A 321 -24.90 1.12 -9.35
N GLU A 322 -24.41 2.01 -10.21
CA GLU A 322 -22.99 2.33 -10.36
C GLU A 322 -22.39 2.96 -9.09
N LEU A 323 -23.15 3.84 -8.44
CA LEU A 323 -22.77 4.43 -7.16
C LEU A 323 -22.65 3.35 -6.07
N ASP A 324 -23.63 2.45 -6.00
CA ASP A 324 -23.65 1.33 -5.05
C ASP A 324 -22.48 0.36 -5.28
N GLU A 325 -22.12 0.07 -6.55
CA GLU A 325 -20.91 -0.72 -6.86
C GLU A 325 -19.65 0.01 -6.38
N LYS A 326 -19.51 1.30 -6.70
CA LYS A 326 -18.34 2.10 -6.29
C LYS A 326 -18.16 2.14 -4.77
N LYS A 327 -19.25 2.21 -4.02
CA LYS A 327 -19.25 2.20 -2.56
C LYS A 327 -18.62 0.92 -1.98
N LYS A 328 -18.76 -0.23 -2.63
CA LYS A 328 -18.14 -1.50 -2.20
C LYS A 328 -16.61 -1.45 -2.22
N TYR A 329 -16.04 -0.65 -3.11
CA TYR A 329 -14.59 -0.52 -3.29
C TYR A 329 -13.99 0.67 -2.53
N MET A 330 -14.75 1.32 -1.65
CA MET A 330 -14.23 2.38 -0.80
C MET A 330 -13.24 1.81 0.23
N PRO A 331 -12.03 2.38 0.35
CA PRO A 331 -11.09 2.03 1.41
C PRO A 331 -11.70 2.27 2.80
N MET A 332 -11.61 1.31 3.71
CA MET A 332 -12.07 1.52 5.09
C MET A 332 -11.10 2.46 5.83
N ARG A 333 -11.65 3.21 6.80
CA ARG A 333 -10.93 4.12 7.72
C ARG A 333 -9.72 3.53 8.47
N LYS A 334 -9.44 2.22 8.37
CA LYS A 334 -8.26 1.56 8.96
C LYS A 334 -7.47 0.70 7.95
N GLY A 335 -7.42 1.11 6.68
CA GLY A 335 -6.58 0.47 5.66
C GLY A 335 -7.02 -0.95 5.24
N GLY A 336 -8.23 -1.37 5.62
CA GLY A 336 -8.85 -2.60 5.14
C GLY A 336 -9.78 -2.35 3.95
N VAL A 337 -9.97 -3.35 3.10
CA VAL A 337 -11.09 -3.37 2.15
C VAL A 337 -12.29 -3.98 2.88
N ALA A 338 -13.49 -3.45 2.66
CA ALA A 338 -14.71 -4.07 3.13
C ALA A 338 -14.81 -5.50 2.57
N LYS A 339 -14.68 -6.51 3.44
CA LYS A 339 -15.09 -7.87 3.09
C LYS A 339 -16.62 -7.86 3.05
N HIS A 340 -17.17 -7.88 1.83
CA HIS A 340 -18.54 -8.26 1.58
C HIS A 340 -18.61 -9.72 1.18
#